data_AF-A0A428W8R5-F1
#
_entry.id   AF-A0A428W8R5-F1
#
_cell.length_a   1.000
_cell.length_b   1.000
_cell.length_c   1.000
_cell.angle_alpha   90.00
_cell.angle_beta   90.00
_cell.angle_gamma   90.00
#
_symmetry.space_group_name_H-M   'P 1'
#
loop_
_entity.id
_entity.type
_entity.pdbx_description
1 polymer ?
#
loop_
_entity_poly.entity_id
_entity_poly.type
_entity_poly.pdbx_seq_one_letter_code
_entity_poly.pdbx_strand_id
1 'polypeptide(L)'
;MLASLLPGFRDVRSALVAGYMWFCAGWLLIGHYHPPSADLLGKPALELLELFGTGGRLAAISVLCLLIGEVTGTFMQSVFFQLSAAYLRRLTPDSLDRWPRGLLSVFRPLSTRALVRVRDRIRLDYRRHQDSTTSDATPRGDDRHEIDRLALDAVHQVLFMSPRLIVAKPELYAEFSRIKGESEFRDAILLPLPILAVAVCVDLSVPAWVKVLLLAGTVIVDGYLFAQARQRFRQSHSLISHSIADGTVRSAAIADWESPIAPGER
;
A
#
# COMPACT_ATOMS: atom_id res chain seq x y z
N MET A 1 7.27 19.73 -14.52
CA MET A 1 7.77 18.71 -15.48
C MET A 1 9.03 17.97 -15.02
N LEU A 2 9.82 18.47 -14.06
CA LEU A 2 10.95 17.70 -13.48
C LEU A 2 10.51 16.53 -12.56
N ALA A 3 9.34 16.64 -11.91
CA ALA A 3 8.82 15.60 -11.00
C ALA A 3 8.39 14.29 -11.68
N SER A 4 8.37 14.22 -13.02
CA SER A 4 8.05 12.99 -13.78
C SER A 4 9.27 12.24 -14.29
N LEU A 5 10.48 12.82 -14.21
CA LEU A 5 11.69 12.23 -14.80
C LEU A 5 12.39 11.19 -13.90
N LEU A 6 12.07 11.14 -12.61
CA LEU A 6 12.67 10.20 -11.65
C LEU A 6 11.58 9.59 -10.76
N PRO A 7 11.04 8.41 -11.13
CA PRO A 7 10.02 7.70 -10.33
C PRO A 7 10.39 7.57 -8.85
N GLY A 8 11.67 7.34 -8.54
CA GLY A 8 12.15 7.19 -7.16
C GLY A 8 12.19 8.47 -6.32
N PHE A 9 12.13 9.66 -6.92
CA PHE A 9 12.16 10.91 -6.14
C PHE A 9 10.89 11.11 -5.31
N ARG A 10 9.76 10.53 -5.75
CA ARG A 10 8.49 10.60 -5.03
C ARG A 10 8.54 9.84 -3.72
N ASP A 11 9.19 8.68 -3.72
CA ASP A 11 9.30 7.80 -2.57
C ASP A 11 10.24 8.43 -1.53
N VAL A 12 11.38 8.97 -2.01
CA VAL A 12 12.35 9.72 -1.18
C VAL A 12 11.69 10.89 -0.47
N ARG A 13 10.87 11.70 -1.17
CA ARG A 13 10.17 12.83 -0.55
C ARG A 13 9.21 12.36 0.55
N SER A 14 8.49 11.27 0.31
CA SER A 14 7.49 10.76 1.24
C SER A 14 8.13 10.24 2.52
N ALA A 15 9.19 9.44 2.39
CA ALA A 15 10.01 8.98 3.50
C ALA A 15 10.64 10.17 4.25
N LEU A 16 11.23 11.13 3.55
CA LEU A 16 11.85 12.30 4.17
C LEU A 16 10.84 13.13 4.99
N VAL A 17 9.64 13.39 4.47
CA VAL A 17 8.58 14.13 5.21
C VAL A 17 8.16 13.37 6.47
N ALA A 18 7.87 12.08 6.36
CA ALA A 18 7.50 11.26 7.51
C ALA A 18 8.63 11.20 8.56
N GLY A 19 9.87 11.09 8.10
CA GLY A 19 11.07 11.14 8.92
C GLY A 19 11.25 12.45 9.68
N TYR A 20 11.06 13.58 9.02
CA TYR A 20 11.11 14.89 9.67
C TYR A 20 9.99 15.05 10.69
N MET A 21 8.79 14.56 10.42
CA MET A 21 7.70 14.58 11.41
C MET A 21 8.05 13.77 12.66
N TRP A 22 8.65 12.58 12.48
CA TRP A 22 9.17 11.79 13.60
C TRP A 22 10.27 12.50 14.38
N PHE A 23 11.23 13.10 13.66
CA PHE A 23 12.32 13.85 14.27
C PHE A 23 11.79 15.02 15.09
N CYS A 24 10.86 15.81 14.54
CA CYS A 24 10.20 16.91 15.26
C CYS A 24 9.40 16.41 16.46
N ALA A 25 8.65 15.31 16.32
CA ALA A 25 7.87 14.75 17.41
C ALA A 25 8.78 14.26 18.55
N GLY A 26 9.84 13.53 18.22
CA GLY A 26 10.85 13.08 19.18
C GLY A 26 11.58 14.26 19.83
N TRP A 27 11.94 15.28 19.05
CA TRP A 27 12.57 16.49 19.57
C TRP A 27 11.68 17.25 20.55
N LEU A 28 10.37 17.37 20.30
CA LEU A 28 9.46 18.03 21.23
C LEU A 28 9.27 17.19 22.51
N LEU A 29 9.02 15.88 22.36
CA LEU A 29 8.83 14.98 23.50
C LEU A 29 10.07 14.83 24.39
N ILE A 30 11.27 14.87 23.81
CA ILE A 30 12.54 14.64 24.50
C ILE A 30 13.29 15.95 24.75
N GLY A 31 13.01 17.05 24.06
CA GLY A 31 13.85 18.26 24.03
C GLY A 31 14.05 18.97 25.37
N HIS A 32 13.22 18.65 26.36
CA HIS A 32 13.40 19.08 27.76
C HIS A 32 14.39 18.20 28.54
N TYR A 33 14.81 17.08 27.98
CA TYR A 33 15.76 16.14 28.53
C TYR A 33 17.18 16.60 28.15
N HIS A 34 17.94 17.07 29.13
CA HIS A 34 19.36 17.34 28.92
C HIS A 34 20.05 16.05 28.47
N PRO A 35 20.72 16.04 27.30
CA PRO A 35 21.38 14.84 26.82
C PRO A 35 22.39 14.40 27.89
N PRO A 36 22.40 13.11 28.30
CA PRO A 36 23.38 12.61 29.24
C PRO A 36 24.77 12.88 28.66
N SER A 37 25.72 13.22 29.54
CA SER A 37 27.10 13.49 29.15
C SER A 37 27.63 12.36 28.25
N ALA A 38 28.04 12.73 27.04
CA ALA A 38 28.33 11.84 25.92
C ALA A 38 29.62 11.04 26.14
N ASP A 39 29.68 10.17 27.15
CA ASP A 39 30.99 9.79 27.70
C ASP A 39 31.74 8.69 26.96
N LEU A 40 31.09 7.84 26.15
CA LEU A 40 31.77 6.69 25.49
C LEU A 40 31.48 6.50 24.00
N LEU A 41 30.25 6.73 23.53
CA LEU A 41 29.90 6.54 22.10
C LEU A 41 29.66 7.86 21.35
N GLY A 42 29.45 8.96 22.06
CA GLY A 42 29.08 10.24 21.45
C GLY A 42 30.26 11.10 20.99
N LYS A 43 31.42 11.03 21.67
CA LYS A 43 32.59 11.88 21.34
C LYS A 43 33.08 11.69 19.89
N PRO A 44 33.36 10.46 19.40
CA PRO A 44 33.85 10.29 18.04
C PRO A 44 32.83 10.69 16.98
N ALA A 45 31.54 10.43 17.23
CA ALA A 45 30.46 10.81 16.33
C ALA A 45 30.27 12.33 16.26
N LEU A 46 30.41 13.03 17.39
CA LEU A 46 30.36 14.49 17.46
C LEU A 46 31.57 15.14 16.78
N GLU A 47 32.77 14.61 16.99
CA GLU A 47 34.00 15.06 16.31
C GLU A 47 33.89 14.89 14.79
N LEU A 48 33.34 13.77 14.32
CA LEU A 48 33.07 13.56 12.89
C LEU A 48 32.03 14.58 12.37
N LEU A 49 30.97 14.85 13.13
CA LEU A 49 29.96 15.86 12.78
C LEU A 49 30.50 17.30 12.80
N GLU A 50 31.50 17.58 13.63
CA GLU A 50 32.22 18.86 13.66
C GLU A 50 33.09 19.05 12.42
N LEU A 51 33.77 17.98 11.97
CA LEU A 51 34.63 18.02 10.79
C LEU A 51 33.88 18.42 9.50
N PHE A 52 32.64 17.96 9.33
CA PHE A 52 31.83 18.30 8.15
C PHE A 52 31.10 19.66 8.26
N GLY A 53 31.25 20.38 9.37
CA GLY A 53 30.58 21.65 9.64
C GLY A 53 29.05 21.56 9.62
N THR A 54 28.37 22.71 9.66
CA THR A 54 26.90 22.80 9.72
C THR A 54 26.21 22.05 8.57
N GLY A 55 26.79 22.10 7.36
CA GLY A 55 26.25 21.41 6.19
C GLY A 55 26.23 19.89 6.36
N GLY A 56 27.31 19.30 6.89
CA GLY A 56 27.37 17.87 7.17
C GLY A 56 26.36 17.42 8.21
N ARG A 57 26.13 18.23 9.25
CA ARG A 57 25.13 17.93 10.28
C ARG A 57 23.72 17.86 9.69
N LEU A 58 23.36 18.84 8.86
CA LEU A 58 22.06 18.87 8.18
C LEU A 58 21.89 17.68 7.22
N ALA A 59 22.96 17.32 6.49
CA ALA A 59 22.95 16.15 5.63
C ALA A 59 22.76 14.86 6.44
N ALA A 60 23.48 14.69 7.55
CA ALA A 60 23.35 13.52 8.43
C ALA A 60 21.94 13.39 9.03
N ILE A 61 21.37 14.49 9.52
CA ILE A 61 19.98 14.52 10.03
C ILE A 61 19.00 14.17 8.91
N SER A 62 19.19 14.70 7.70
CA SER A 62 18.33 14.39 6.55
C SER A 62 18.37 12.91 6.19
N VAL A 63 19.56 12.29 6.19
CA VAL A 63 19.74 10.85 5.95
C VAL A 63 19.05 10.04 7.05
N LEU A 64 19.21 10.42 8.32
CA LEU A 64 18.55 9.76 9.44
C LEU A 64 17.02 9.84 9.32
N CYS A 65 16.48 11.03 9.00
CA CYS A 65 15.05 11.23 8.77
C CYS A 65 14.57 10.33 7.62
N LEU A 66 15.28 10.31 6.49
CA LEU A 66 14.95 9.46 5.36
C LEU A 66 14.86 7.98 5.77
N LEU A 67 15.83 7.48 6.54
CA LEU A 67 15.85 6.10 7.02
C LEU A 67 14.67 5.80 7.95
N ILE A 68 14.38 6.68 8.91
CA ILE A 68 13.23 6.52 9.83
C ILE A 68 11.91 6.50 9.06
N GLY A 69 11.78 7.39 8.08
CA GLY A 69 10.61 7.47 7.22
C GLY A 69 10.41 6.24 6.36
N GLU A 70 11.49 5.72 5.74
CA GLU A 70 11.46 4.52 4.91
C GLU A 70 11.05 3.29 5.72
N VAL A 71 11.62 3.12 6.91
CA VAL A 71 11.28 2.02 7.83
C VAL A 71 9.81 2.11 8.26
N THR A 72 9.35 3.31 8.65
CA THR A 72 7.95 3.52 9.07
C THR A 72 6.98 3.26 7.91
N GLY A 73 7.27 3.80 6.72
CA GLY A 73 6.45 3.62 5.52
C GLY A 73 6.35 2.16 5.12
N THR A 74 7.49 1.46 5.05
CA THR A 74 7.53 0.01 4.73
C THR A 74 6.76 -0.81 5.77
N PHE A 75 6.91 -0.48 7.05
CA PHE A 75 6.18 -1.15 8.12
C PHE A 75 4.66 -0.97 7.97
N MET A 76 4.18 0.27 7.79
CA MET A 76 2.75 0.55 7.60
C MET A 76 2.18 -0.11 6.35
N GLN A 77 2.93 -0.06 5.25
CA GLN A 77 2.54 -0.73 4.01
C GLN A 77 2.43 -2.25 4.21
N SER A 78 3.38 -2.87 4.90
CA SER A 78 3.34 -4.30 5.23
C SER A 78 2.11 -4.66 6.07
N VAL A 79 1.83 -3.87 7.12
CA VAL A 79 0.63 -4.07 7.96
C VAL A 79 -0.66 -3.95 7.15
N PHE A 80 -0.81 -2.90 6.33
CA PHE A 80 -2.01 -2.73 5.50
C PHE A 80 -2.14 -3.77 4.41
N PHE A 81 -1.02 -4.21 3.84
CA PHE A 81 -1.00 -5.30 2.89
C PHE A 81 -1.47 -6.60 3.53
N GLN A 82 -0.95 -6.94 4.72
CA GLN A 82 -1.37 -8.11 5.48
C GLN A 82 -2.84 -8.04 5.87
N LEU A 83 -3.35 -6.87 6.29
CA LEU A 83 -4.77 -6.68 6.58
C LEU A 83 -5.65 -6.85 5.34
N SER A 84 -5.22 -6.33 4.19
CA SER A 84 -5.93 -6.48 2.91
C SER A 84 -5.93 -7.94 2.45
N ALA A 85 -4.80 -8.64 2.60
CA ALA A 85 -4.67 -10.06 2.29
C ALA A 85 -5.50 -10.94 3.25
N ALA A 86 -5.48 -10.64 4.55
CA ALA A 86 -6.32 -11.30 5.55
C ALA A 86 -7.80 -11.07 5.27
N TYR A 87 -8.18 -9.87 4.85
CA TYR A 87 -9.53 -9.56 4.40
C TYR A 87 -9.93 -10.40 3.18
N LEU A 88 -9.05 -10.53 2.18
CA LEU A 88 -9.28 -11.42 1.03
C LEU A 88 -9.39 -12.89 1.42
N ARG A 89 -8.56 -13.37 2.35
CA ARG A 89 -8.63 -14.76 2.85
C ARG A 89 -9.93 -15.05 3.61
N ARG A 90 -10.52 -14.03 4.23
CA ARG A 90 -11.81 -14.14 4.94
C ARG A 90 -13.02 -14.08 4.00
N LEU A 91 -12.85 -13.62 2.76
CA LEU A 91 -13.91 -13.64 1.76
C LEU A 91 -14.14 -15.08 1.28
N THR A 92 -15.18 -15.71 1.79
CA THR A 92 -15.70 -17.00 1.30
C THR A 92 -16.31 -16.81 -0.09
N PRO A 93 -16.25 -17.80 -1.00
CA PRO A 93 -16.94 -17.74 -2.31
C PRO A 93 -18.37 -17.21 -2.22
N ASP A 94 -19.17 -17.74 -1.28
CA ASP A 94 -20.57 -17.35 -1.06
C ASP A 94 -20.76 -15.88 -0.60
N SER A 95 -19.69 -15.26 -0.10
CA SER A 95 -19.68 -13.86 0.35
C SER A 95 -19.32 -12.87 -0.75
N LEU A 96 -18.87 -13.32 -1.93
CA LEU A 96 -18.61 -12.43 -3.07
C LEU A 96 -19.88 -11.66 -3.48
N ASP A 97 -21.04 -12.30 -3.36
CA ASP A 97 -22.33 -11.67 -3.65
C ASP A 97 -22.88 -10.88 -2.45
N ARG A 98 -22.53 -11.25 -1.20
CA ARG A 98 -22.99 -10.55 0.00
C ARG A 98 -21.97 -9.51 0.43
N TRP A 99 -22.28 -8.25 0.14
CA TRP A 99 -21.39 -7.15 0.44
C TRP A 99 -21.15 -7.03 1.95
N PRO A 100 -19.91 -7.20 2.43
CA PRO A 100 -19.60 -6.97 3.83
C PRO A 100 -19.76 -5.47 4.12
N ARG A 101 -20.89 -5.11 4.72
CA ARG A 101 -21.12 -3.78 5.29
C ARG A 101 -20.32 -3.72 6.60
N GLY A 102 -19.38 -2.79 6.71
CA GLY A 102 -18.62 -2.60 7.94
C GLY A 102 -17.34 -1.80 7.77
N LEU A 103 -16.71 -1.49 8.90
CA LEU A 103 -15.44 -0.75 8.98
C LEU A 103 -14.30 -1.44 8.22
N LEU A 104 -14.34 -2.77 8.12
CA LEU A 104 -13.32 -3.54 7.39
C LEU A 104 -13.37 -3.35 5.86
N SER A 105 -14.48 -2.82 5.31
CA SER A 105 -14.60 -2.56 3.87
C SER A 105 -13.59 -1.52 3.35
N VAL A 106 -12.99 -0.75 4.27
CA VAL A 106 -11.92 0.21 3.99
C VAL A 106 -10.63 -0.50 3.55
N PHE A 107 -10.38 -1.74 3.99
CA PHE A 107 -9.21 -2.55 3.61
C PHE A 107 -9.43 -3.38 2.34
N ARG A 108 -10.55 -3.19 1.65
CA ARG A 108 -10.79 -3.89 0.39
C ARG A 108 -9.74 -3.45 -0.63
N PRO A 109 -9.02 -4.38 -1.30
CA PRO A 109 -7.98 -4.00 -2.25
C PRO A 109 -8.51 -3.57 -3.61
N LEU A 110 -9.72 -3.99 -3.98
CA LEU A 110 -10.31 -3.75 -5.31
C LEU A 110 -11.69 -3.11 -5.23
N SER A 111 -12.07 -2.37 -6.28
CA SER A 111 -13.45 -1.93 -6.45
C SER A 111 -14.37 -3.11 -6.76
N THR A 112 -15.67 -2.99 -6.44
CA THR A 112 -16.67 -4.01 -6.80
C THR A 112 -16.71 -4.28 -8.29
N ARG A 113 -16.62 -3.21 -9.10
CA ARG A 113 -16.65 -3.31 -10.56
C ARG A 113 -15.45 -4.07 -11.11
N ALA A 114 -14.26 -3.84 -10.56
CA ALA A 114 -13.06 -4.58 -10.93
C ALA A 114 -13.18 -6.07 -10.60
N LEU A 115 -13.65 -6.39 -9.39
CA LEU A 115 -13.83 -7.78 -8.94
C LEU A 115 -14.86 -8.53 -9.80
N VAL A 116 -16.01 -7.91 -10.06
CA VAL A 116 -17.07 -8.50 -10.91
C VAL A 116 -16.54 -8.74 -12.33
N ARG A 117 -15.82 -7.78 -12.93
CA ARG A 117 -15.24 -7.97 -14.26
C ARG A 117 -14.20 -9.09 -14.32
N VAL A 118 -13.33 -9.20 -13.32
CA VAL A 118 -12.36 -10.30 -13.25
C VAL A 118 -13.09 -11.64 -13.13
N ARG A 119 -14.11 -11.73 -12.27
CA ARG A 119 -14.95 -12.93 -12.12
C ARG A 119 -15.66 -13.29 -13.42
N ASP A 120 -16.30 -12.32 -14.08
CA ASP A 120 -17.02 -12.53 -15.34
C ASP A 120 -16.07 -13.00 -16.45
N ARG A 121 -14.85 -12.45 -16.49
CA ARG A 121 -13.83 -12.88 -17.43
C ARG A 121 -13.41 -14.33 -17.20
N ILE A 122 -13.08 -14.69 -15.95
CA ILE A 122 -12.69 -16.06 -15.58
C ILE A 122 -13.82 -17.04 -15.88
N ARG A 123 -15.08 -16.66 -15.61
CA ARG A 123 -16.25 -17.48 -15.95
C ARG A 123 -16.38 -17.73 -17.46
N LEU A 124 -16.10 -16.74 -18.29
CA LEU A 124 -16.11 -16.90 -19.75
C LEU A 124 -14.99 -17.81 -20.22
N ASP A 125 -13.77 -17.63 -19.71
CA ASP A 125 -12.61 -18.43 -20.09
C ASP A 125 -12.77 -19.90 -19.61
N TYR A 126 -13.30 -20.09 -18.40
CA TYR A 126 -13.64 -21.42 -17.87
C TYR A 126 -14.68 -22.15 -18.74
N ARG A 127 -15.77 -21.46 -19.15
CA ARG A 127 -16.78 -22.02 -20.06
C ARG A 127 -16.19 -22.44 -21.40
N ARG A 128 -15.35 -21.59 -22.01
CA ARG A 128 -14.68 -21.92 -23.27
C ARG A 128 -13.81 -23.16 -23.13
N HIS A 129 -13.12 -23.31 -21.99
CA HIS A 129 -12.30 -24.49 -21.74
C HIS A 129 -13.18 -25.73 -21.60
N GLN A 130 -14.25 -25.67 -20.82
CA GLN A 130 -15.21 -26.76 -20.63
C GLN A 130 -15.84 -27.21 -21.96
N ASP A 131 -16.27 -26.26 -22.80
CA ASP A 131 -16.82 -26.53 -24.14
C ASP A 131 -15.80 -27.22 -25.07
N SER A 132 -14.51 -26.95 -24.88
CA SER A 132 -13.43 -27.56 -25.67
C SER A 132 -13.04 -28.96 -25.19
N THR A 133 -13.14 -29.22 -23.89
CA THR A 133 -12.69 -30.48 -23.29
C THR A 133 -13.79 -31.53 -23.23
N THR A 134 -15.07 -31.13 -23.14
CA THR A 134 -16.17 -32.08 -22.91
C THR A 134 -17.29 -31.89 -23.90
N SER A 135 -17.34 -32.76 -24.91
CA SER A 135 -18.40 -32.76 -25.94
C SER A 135 -19.81 -33.10 -25.40
N ASP A 136 -19.96 -33.43 -24.10
CA ASP A 136 -21.20 -34.02 -23.56
C ASP A 136 -21.58 -33.54 -22.14
N ALA A 137 -21.02 -32.41 -21.67
CA ALA A 137 -21.25 -31.95 -20.30
C ALA A 137 -22.58 -31.17 -20.15
N THR A 138 -23.57 -31.80 -19.52
CA THR A 138 -24.62 -31.06 -18.81
C THR A 138 -23.97 -30.22 -17.71
N PRO A 139 -24.34 -28.93 -17.56
CA PRO A 139 -23.73 -28.04 -16.58
C PRO A 139 -23.99 -28.56 -15.16
N ARG A 140 -22.96 -29.11 -14.52
CA ARG A 140 -23.01 -29.52 -13.12
C ARG A 140 -23.03 -28.26 -12.25
N GLY A 141 -23.88 -28.25 -11.22
CA GLY A 141 -24.04 -27.10 -10.32
C GLY A 141 -22.81 -26.76 -9.46
N ASP A 142 -21.73 -27.54 -9.52
CA ASP A 142 -20.54 -27.42 -8.66
C ASP A 142 -19.49 -26.40 -9.17
N ASP A 143 -19.60 -25.96 -10.43
CA ASP A 143 -18.58 -25.13 -11.09
C ASP A 143 -18.45 -23.72 -10.47
N ARG A 144 -19.45 -23.27 -9.69
CA ARG A 144 -19.44 -21.93 -9.08
C ARG A 144 -18.30 -21.76 -8.07
N HIS A 145 -18.07 -22.75 -7.21
CA HIS A 145 -17.03 -22.68 -6.19
C HIS A 145 -15.63 -22.65 -6.79
N GLU A 146 -15.43 -23.39 -7.90
CA GLU A 146 -14.17 -23.37 -8.63
C GLU A 146 -13.94 -21.99 -9.26
N ILE A 147 -14.92 -21.44 -9.99
CA ILE A 147 -14.81 -20.10 -10.60
C ILE A 147 -14.49 -19.02 -9.55
N ASP A 148 -15.14 -19.06 -8.38
CA ASP A 148 -14.90 -18.09 -7.32
C ASP A 148 -13.51 -18.24 -6.69
N ARG A 149 -13.04 -19.48 -6.49
CA ARG A 149 -11.67 -19.76 -6.03
C ARG A 149 -10.64 -19.23 -7.04
N LEU A 150 -10.88 -19.45 -8.33
CA LEU A 150 -10.04 -18.97 -9.41
C LEU A 150 -10.02 -17.44 -9.50
N ALA A 151 -11.17 -16.80 -9.30
CA ALA A 151 -11.28 -15.34 -9.22
C ALA A 151 -10.51 -14.76 -8.03
N LEU A 152 -10.60 -15.40 -6.86
CA LEU A 152 -9.84 -15.00 -5.68
C LEU A 152 -8.33 -15.16 -5.89
N ASP A 153 -7.87 -16.23 -6.54
CA ASP A 153 -6.46 -16.41 -6.86
C ASP A 153 -5.96 -15.36 -7.86
N ALA A 154 -6.73 -15.09 -8.92
CA ALA A 154 -6.40 -14.03 -9.87
C ALA A 154 -6.31 -12.65 -9.20
N VAL A 155 -7.22 -12.35 -8.26
CA VAL A 155 -7.18 -11.13 -7.44
C VAL A 155 -5.96 -11.09 -6.52
N HIS A 156 -5.59 -12.23 -5.93
CA HIS A 156 -4.38 -12.33 -5.13
C HIS A 156 -3.13 -12.06 -5.99
N GLN A 157 -3.08 -12.59 -7.22
CA GLN A 157 -1.98 -12.33 -8.16
C GLN A 157 -1.89 -10.85 -8.58
N VAL A 158 -3.03 -10.15 -8.75
CA VAL A 158 -3.07 -8.70 -9.06
C VAL A 158 -2.25 -7.90 -8.04
N LEU A 159 -2.31 -8.27 -6.75
CA LEU A 159 -1.58 -7.58 -5.69
C LEU A 159 -0.05 -7.65 -5.86
N PHE A 160 0.46 -8.68 -6.55
CA PHE A 160 1.88 -8.90 -6.79
C PHE A 160 2.32 -8.57 -8.23
N MET A 161 1.41 -8.09 -9.08
CA MET A 161 1.63 -8.00 -10.53
C MET A 161 2.35 -6.73 -11.01
N SER A 162 2.67 -5.82 -10.09
CA SER A 162 3.30 -4.51 -10.41
C SER A 162 4.53 -4.62 -11.34
N PRO A 163 5.49 -5.55 -11.15
CA PRO A 163 6.68 -5.62 -12.01
C PRO A 163 6.35 -6.00 -13.47
N ARG A 164 5.31 -6.82 -13.70
CA ARG A 164 4.94 -7.27 -15.06
C ARG A 164 4.34 -6.16 -15.91
N LEU A 165 3.73 -5.15 -15.27
CA LEU A 165 3.14 -4.01 -15.97
C LEU A 165 4.18 -3.11 -16.64
N ILE A 166 5.41 -3.09 -16.11
CA ILE A 166 6.51 -2.30 -16.66
C ILE A 166 6.79 -2.69 -18.12
N VAL A 167 6.77 -4.00 -18.39
CA VAL A 167 7.05 -4.55 -19.71
C VAL A 167 5.81 -4.50 -20.61
N ALA A 168 4.63 -4.85 -20.08
CA ALA A 168 3.43 -4.99 -20.89
C ALA A 168 2.81 -3.64 -21.30
N LYS A 169 2.73 -2.67 -20.38
CA LYS A 169 2.04 -1.39 -20.59
C LYS A 169 2.68 -0.27 -19.75
N PRO A 170 3.75 0.38 -20.24
CA PRO A 170 4.48 1.38 -19.46
C PRO A 170 3.62 2.59 -19.06
N GLU A 171 2.68 3.01 -19.90
CA GLU A 171 1.74 4.11 -19.59
C GLU A 171 0.84 3.78 -18.39
N LEU A 172 0.28 2.57 -18.38
CA LEU A 172 -0.54 2.08 -17.28
C LEU A 172 0.28 1.94 -15.99
N TYR A 173 1.53 1.50 -16.10
CA TYR A 173 2.47 1.45 -14.97
C TYR A 173 2.78 2.85 -14.41
N ALA A 174 2.96 3.85 -15.28
CA ALA A 174 3.18 5.24 -14.86
C ALA A 174 1.96 5.79 -14.09
N GLU A 175 0.74 5.50 -14.53
CA GLU A 175 -0.47 5.89 -13.81
C GLU A 175 -0.64 5.12 -12.50
N PHE A 176 -0.42 3.80 -12.52
CA PHE A 176 -0.46 2.95 -11.34
C PHE A 176 0.52 3.43 -10.26
N SER A 177 1.79 3.64 -10.62
CA SER A 177 2.83 4.09 -9.70
C SER A 177 2.57 5.49 -9.16
N ARG A 178 1.96 6.39 -9.96
CA ARG A 178 1.52 7.70 -9.50
C ARG A 178 0.46 7.60 -8.40
N ILE A 179 -0.59 6.81 -8.63
CA ILE A 179 -1.69 6.65 -7.68
C ILE A 179 -1.21 5.90 -6.42
N LYS A 180 -0.37 4.88 -6.60
CA LYS A 180 0.22 4.10 -5.51
C LYS A 180 1.12 4.96 -4.62
N GLY A 181 2.02 5.76 -5.19
CA GLY A 181 2.86 6.66 -4.41
C GLY A 181 2.07 7.72 -3.63
N GLU A 182 0.92 8.16 -4.15
CA GLU A 182 0.02 9.05 -3.39
C GLU A 182 -0.62 8.34 -2.18
N SER A 183 -0.98 7.07 -2.30
CA SER A 183 -1.46 6.29 -1.15
C SER A 183 -0.36 6.03 -0.12
N GLU A 184 0.85 5.67 -0.57
CA GLU A 184 1.98 5.37 0.31
C GLU A 184 2.44 6.60 1.09
N PHE A 185 2.43 7.78 0.45
CA PHE A 185 2.69 9.04 1.13
C PHE A 185 1.75 9.29 2.31
N ARG A 186 0.45 9.02 2.13
CA ARG A 186 -0.56 9.22 3.19
C ARG A 186 -0.42 8.19 4.30
N ASP A 187 -0.15 6.94 3.96
CA ASP A 187 0.11 5.89 4.94
C ASP A 187 1.36 6.20 5.78
N ALA A 188 2.41 6.76 5.17
CA ALA A 188 3.64 7.12 5.86
C ALA A 188 3.46 8.24 6.89
N ILE A 189 2.51 9.15 6.67
CA ILE A 189 2.21 10.28 7.57
C ILE A 189 1.23 9.88 8.69
N LEU A 190 0.47 8.79 8.50
CA LEU A 190 -0.59 8.35 9.40
C LEU A 190 -0.16 8.20 10.86
N LEU A 191 1.06 7.68 11.09
CA LEU A 191 1.58 7.48 12.44
C LEU A 191 2.31 8.71 13.01
N PRO A 192 3.25 9.36 12.29
CA PRO A 192 3.97 10.49 12.87
C PRO A 192 3.10 11.72 13.09
N LEU A 193 2.02 11.93 12.32
CA LEU A 193 1.14 13.08 12.47
C LEU A 193 0.43 13.15 13.84
N PRO A 194 -0.30 12.12 14.32
CA PRO A 194 -0.93 12.14 15.63
C PRO A 194 0.11 12.22 16.76
N ILE A 195 1.26 11.58 16.61
CA ILE A 195 2.34 11.62 17.62
C ILE A 195 2.93 13.04 17.70
N LEU A 196 3.16 13.69 16.56
CA LEU A 196 3.58 15.09 16.52
C LEU A 196 2.54 16.02 17.15
N ALA A 197 1.25 15.79 16.89
CA ALA A 197 0.18 16.58 17.51
C ALA A 197 0.13 16.42 19.04
N VAL A 198 0.34 15.19 19.55
CA VAL A 198 0.47 14.93 20.99
C VAL A 198 1.70 15.66 21.55
N ALA A 199 2.85 15.57 20.87
CA ALA A 199 4.07 16.24 21.28
C ALA A 199 3.88 17.76 21.40
N VAL A 200 3.28 18.38 20.39
CA VAL A 200 2.94 19.82 20.41
C VAL A 200 1.98 20.13 21.56
N CYS A 201 0.97 19.29 21.83
CA CYS A 201 0.03 19.52 22.93
C CYS A 201 0.67 19.45 24.32
N VAL A 202 1.72 18.64 24.50
CA VAL A 202 2.43 18.54 25.79
C VAL A 202 3.13 19.86 26.11
N ASP A 203 3.84 20.45 25.14
CA ASP A 203 4.63 21.67 25.34
C ASP A 203 3.79 22.96 25.33
N LEU A 204 2.60 22.92 24.72
CA LEU A 204 1.78 24.12 24.56
C LEU A 204 1.09 24.53 25.88
N SER A 205 1.36 25.75 26.34
CA SER A 205 0.74 26.37 27.54
C SER A 205 -0.65 26.94 27.24
N VAL A 206 -1.53 26.13 26.65
CA VAL A 206 -2.93 26.50 26.36
C VAL A 206 -3.92 25.76 27.27
N PRO A 207 -5.14 26.29 27.46
CA PRO A 207 -6.20 25.59 28.18
C PRO A 207 -6.46 24.18 27.64
N ALA A 208 -6.83 23.24 28.52
CA ALA A 208 -7.02 21.83 28.17
C ALA A 208 -8.04 21.61 27.04
N TRP A 209 -9.11 22.41 26.98
CA TRP A 209 -10.12 22.30 25.93
C TRP A 209 -9.55 22.58 24.53
N VAL A 210 -8.57 23.49 24.41
CA VAL A 210 -7.88 23.78 23.14
C VAL A 210 -7.06 22.56 22.69
N LYS A 211 -6.37 21.90 23.63
CA LYS A 211 -5.61 20.67 23.35
C LYS A 211 -6.52 19.56 22.84
N VAL A 212 -7.68 19.38 23.48
CA VAL A 212 -8.69 18.40 23.06
C VAL A 212 -9.19 18.70 21.65
N LEU A 213 -9.50 19.96 21.34
CA LEU A 213 -9.93 20.34 19.99
C LEU A 213 -8.83 20.11 18.94
N LEU A 214 -7.57 20.42 19.27
CA LEU A 214 -6.44 20.20 18.37
C LEU A 214 -6.26 18.71 18.07
N LEU A 215 -6.24 17.87 19.11
CA LEU A 215 -6.12 16.42 18.95
C LEU A 215 -7.32 15.82 18.19
N ALA A 216 -8.54 16.24 18.50
CA ALA A 216 -9.73 15.81 17.77
C ALA A 216 -9.65 16.21 16.29
N GLY A 217 -9.23 17.44 16.00
CA GLY A 217 -8.99 17.93 14.65
C GLY A 217 -7.95 17.09 13.91
N THR A 218 -6.82 16.78 14.56
CA THR A 218 -5.78 15.91 13.99
C THR A 218 -6.33 14.52 13.68
N VAL A 219 -7.08 13.89 14.59
CA VAL A 219 -7.68 12.56 14.37
C VAL A 219 -8.66 12.58 13.20
N ILE A 220 -9.45 13.64 13.05
CA ILE A 220 -10.37 13.78 11.90
C ILE A 220 -9.61 13.91 10.59
N VAL A 221 -8.58 14.76 10.54
CA VAL A 221 -7.73 14.95 9.36
C VAL A 221 -7.01 13.66 9.00
N ASP A 222 -6.45 12.98 10.00
CA ASP A 222 -5.73 11.72 9.84
C ASP A 222 -6.66 10.60 9.33
N GLY A 223 -7.86 10.48 9.90
CA GLY A 223 -8.90 9.57 9.43
C GLY A 223 -9.34 9.86 7.99
N TYR A 224 -9.44 11.13 7.60
CA TYR A 224 -9.72 11.52 6.21
C TYR A 224 -8.58 11.13 5.26
N LEU A 225 -7.33 11.44 5.63
CA LEU A 225 -6.14 11.06 4.85
C LEU A 225 -6.05 9.54 4.69
N PHE A 226 -6.32 8.78 5.75
CA PHE A 226 -6.40 7.33 5.72
C PHE A 226 -7.47 6.84 4.73
N ALA A 227 -8.71 7.33 4.85
CA ALA A 227 -9.79 6.96 3.94
C ALA A 227 -9.43 7.25 2.47
N GLN A 228 -8.79 8.40 2.21
CA GLN A 228 -8.32 8.80 0.89
C GLN A 228 -7.17 7.90 0.40
N ALA A 229 -6.23 7.51 1.27
CA ALA A 229 -5.16 6.56 0.96
C ALA A 229 -5.73 5.21 0.51
N ARG A 230 -6.72 4.69 1.25
CA ARG A 230 -7.42 3.44 0.93
C ARG A 230 -8.22 3.52 -0.36
N GLN A 231 -8.84 4.67 -0.65
CA GLN A 231 -9.49 4.90 -1.94
C GLN A 231 -8.48 4.87 -3.10
N ARG A 232 -7.34 5.55 -2.97
CA ARG A 232 -6.27 5.54 -3.99
C ARG A 232 -5.68 4.16 -4.19
N PHE A 233 -5.43 3.43 -3.11
CA PHE A 233 -4.98 2.04 -3.15
C PHE A 233 -5.96 1.14 -3.91
N ARG A 234 -7.28 1.31 -3.70
CA ARG A 234 -8.31 0.60 -4.46
C ARG A 234 -8.33 0.96 -5.94
N GLN A 235 -8.16 2.24 -6.26
CA GLN A 235 -8.12 2.74 -7.63
C GLN A 235 -6.92 2.15 -8.39
N SER A 236 -5.73 2.16 -7.79
CA SER A 236 -4.51 1.64 -8.44
C SER A 236 -4.66 0.15 -8.78
N HIS A 237 -5.12 -0.67 -7.85
CA HIS A 237 -5.29 -2.11 -8.11
C HIS A 237 -6.47 -2.40 -9.05
N SER A 238 -7.53 -1.57 -9.03
CA SER A 238 -8.65 -1.73 -9.98
C SER A 238 -8.22 -1.49 -11.43
N LEU A 239 -7.25 -0.58 -11.68
CA LEU A 239 -6.69 -0.38 -13.03
C LEU A 239 -6.00 -1.64 -13.56
N ILE A 240 -5.24 -2.33 -12.70
CA ILE A 240 -4.60 -3.60 -13.04
C ILE A 240 -5.67 -4.66 -13.33
N SER A 241 -6.65 -4.80 -12.44
CA SER A 241 -7.74 -5.78 -12.61
C SER A 241 -8.56 -5.55 -13.88
N HIS A 242 -8.84 -4.31 -14.25
CA HIS A 242 -9.49 -4.00 -15.53
C HIS A 242 -8.62 -4.45 -16.71
N SER A 243 -7.32 -4.18 -16.65
CA SER A 243 -6.39 -4.57 -17.72
C SER A 243 -6.26 -6.09 -17.88
N ILE A 244 -6.38 -6.85 -16.79
CA ILE A 244 -6.46 -8.32 -16.82
C ILE A 244 -7.81 -8.77 -17.38
N ALA A 245 -8.92 -8.20 -16.92
CA ALA A 245 -10.26 -8.56 -17.41
C ALA A 245 -10.43 -8.29 -18.92
N ASP A 246 -9.80 -7.22 -19.42
CA ASP A 246 -9.77 -6.87 -20.84
C ASP A 246 -8.80 -7.75 -21.66
N GLY A 247 -8.07 -8.68 -21.01
CA GLY A 247 -7.10 -9.57 -21.65
C GLY A 247 -5.81 -8.88 -22.11
N THR A 248 -5.61 -7.62 -21.72
CA THR A 248 -4.47 -6.83 -22.19
C THR A 248 -3.17 -7.12 -21.44
N VAL A 249 -3.28 -7.72 -20.25
CA VAL A 249 -2.14 -8.22 -19.48
C VAL A 249 -2.44 -9.67 -19.09
N ARG A 250 -1.58 -10.59 -19.51
CA ARG A 250 -1.72 -12.02 -19.18
C ARG A 250 -1.35 -12.26 -17.72
N SER A 251 -2.24 -12.89 -16.94
CA SER A 251 -1.90 -13.40 -15.61
C SER A 251 -1.27 -14.79 -15.72
N ALA A 252 -0.42 -15.17 -14.77
CA ALA A 252 0.13 -16.53 -14.75
C ALA A 252 -0.96 -17.57 -14.51
N ALA A 253 -1.94 -17.29 -13.64
CA ALA A 253 -3.09 -18.17 -13.43
C ALA A 253 -3.83 -18.52 -14.73
N ILE A 254 -4.02 -17.55 -15.62
CA ILE A 254 -4.70 -17.79 -16.90
C ILE A 254 -3.78 -18.53 -17.87
N ALA A 255 -2.49 -18.18 -17.89
CA ALA A 255 -1.52 -18.81 -18.78
C ALA A 255 -1.32 -20.32 -18.48
N ASP A 256 -1.34 -20.71 -17.21
CA ASP A 256 -1.18 -22.12 -16.81
C ASP A 256 -2.36 -23.00 -17.28
N TRP A 257 -3.56 -22.43 -17.50
CA TRP A 257 -4.71 -23.17 -18.07
C TRP A 257 -4.69 -23.26 -19.59
N GLU A 258 -4.07 -22.29 -20.27
CA GLU A 258 -3.97 -22.30 -21.73
C GLU A 258 -2.96 -23.35 -22.25
N SER A 259 -2.12 -23.93 -21.39
CA SER A 259 -1.21 -25.02 -21.78
C SER A 259 -1.73 -26.40 -21.32
N PRO A 260 -2.60 -27.08 -22.07
CA PRO A 260 -3.01 -28.46 -21.81
C PRO A 260 -1.91 -29.49 -22.17
N ILE A 261 -0.66 -29.07 -22.34
CA ILE A 261 0.43 -30.00 -22.64
C ILE A 261 0.64 -30.84 -21.38
N ALA A 262 0.30 -32.12 -21.47
CA ALA A 262 0.47 -33.08 -20.41
C ALA A 262 1.93 -33.01 -19.89
N PRO A 263 2.16 -33.05 -18.56
CA PRO A 263 3.50 -32.92 -17.97
C PRO A 263 4.51 -34.02 -18.36
N GLY A 264 4.18 -34.89 -19.33
CA GLY A 264 5.05 -35.94 -19.87
C GLY A 264 5.68 -35.64 -21.24
N GLU A 265 5.45 -34.49 -21.87
CA GLU A 265 6.03 -34.12 -23.18
C GLU A 265 7.04 -32.96 -23.14
N ARG A 266 7.58 -32.61 -21.96
CA ARG A 266 8.66 -31.61 -21.83
C ARG A 266 10.00 -32.23 -21.45
#